data_AF-A0A3A4XSX5-F1
#
_entry.id   AF-A0A3A4XSX5-F1
#
_cell.length_a   1.000
_cell.length_b   1.000
_cell.length_c   1.000
_cell.angle_alpha   90.00
_cell.angle_beta   90.00
_cell.angle_gamma   90.00
#
_symmetry.space_group_name_H-M   'P 1'
#
loop_
_entity.id
_entity.type
_entity.pdbx_description
1 polymer ?
#
loop_
_entity_poly.entity_id
_entity_poly.type
_entity_poly.pdbx_seq_one_letter_code
_entity_poly.pdbx_strand_id
1 'polypeptide(L)'
;MLTEKKKDLVASSDKQYKRSSGSWPKGFSLWELIIVVAVVGVLAAVTIPQFASYRQKAARQPSILAAVDSELAKLEWQQMVYTAPDRMEIGSTATVNVALGGNMTFAELALLLEKAGKAEGQRVQVADQMEARLTGSGLDIVANTPEIQPISTIQATSWQWQVKAKDLGKQKLFLSLNALLSVGGQSTKKSIRTFQREISVEVTSISGTWAFAERYWTYLALVFTAIIIPVSVSLLKRLNRRSEANPQKMPKRTVLRAPRKRRR
;
A
#
# COMPACT_ATOMS: atom_id res chain seq x y z
N MET A 1 79.11 48.50 62.76
CA MET A 1 80.06 49.47 62.15
C MET A 1 80.01 49.30 60.64
N LEU A 2 79.65 50.39 59.97
CA LEU A 2 79.97 50.82 58.60
C LEU A 2 80.52 49.84 57.55
N THR A 3 79.80 49.79 56.41
CA THR A 3 80.26 50.00 54.99
C THR A 3 81.31 49.03 54.42
N GLU A 4 81.33 48.63 53.14
CA GLU A 4 80.90 49.27 51.90
C GLU A 4 81.05 48.25 50.75
N LYS A 5 80.51 48.62 49.58
CA LYS A 5 80.98 48.25 48.23
C LYS A 5 80.62 46.89 47.64
N LYS A 6 79.35 46.84 47.24
CA LYS A 6 78.90 46.61 45.84
C LYS A 6 80.02 46.78 44.79
N LYS A 7 80.26 45.78 43.93
CA LYS A 7 80.50 45.97 42.48
C LYS A 7 80.60 44.67 41.70
N ASP A 8 79.85 44.70 40.60
CA ASP A 8 80.12 44.05 39.31
C ASP A 8 79.70 42.60 39.09
N LEU A 9 79.28 42.37 37.83
CA LEU A 9 79.03 41.10 37.14
C LEU A 9 77.57 40.63 37.06
N VAL A 10 76.74 41.39 36.34
CA VAL A 10 75.79 40.76 35.39
C VAL A 10 75.99 41.38 34.02
N ALA A 11 76.66 40.60 33.17
CA ALA A 11 76.88 40.89 31.77
C ALA A 11 75.62 40.60 30.95
N SER A 12 75.24 41.59 30.15
CA SER A 12 74.82 41.51 28.75
C SER A 12 73.93 40.33 28.29
N SER A 13 72.66 40.64 28.00
CA SER A 13 71.97 40.06 26.83
C SER A 13 70.85 41.01 26.36
N ASP A 14 71.25 42.09 25.69
CA ASP A 14 70.29 42.97 25.00
C ASP A 14 69.91 42.34 23.66
N LYS A 15 68.71 41.75 23.59
CA LYS A 15 68.06 41.41 22.31
C LYS A 15 67.49 42.68 21.71
N GLN A 16 68.14 43.13 20.64
CA GLN A 16 67.77 44.29 19.84
C GLN A 16 66.45 44.04 19.09
N TYR A 17 65.33 44.51 19.64
CA TYR A 17 64.05 44.56 18.91
C TYR A 17 64.06 45.74 17.93
N LYS A 18 64.35 45.44 16.65
CA LYS A 18 64.16 46.38 15.53
C LYS A 18 62.66 46.70 15.40
N ARG A 19 62.20 47.77 16.05
CA ARG A 19 60.87 48.35 15.80
C ARG A 19 60.91 49.00 14.43
N SER A 20 60.31 48.34 13.43
CA SER A 20 59.91 49.00 12.20
C SER A 20 58.91 50.09 12.58
N SER A 21 59.34 51.34 12.57
CA SER A 21 58.49 52.51 12.70
C SER A 21 57.66 52.67 11.43
N GLY A 22 56.57 51.92 11.32
CA GLY A 22 55.50 52.25 10.41
C GLY A 22 54.95 53.62 10.81
N SER A 23 54.94 54.57 9.88
CA SER A 23 54.33 55.88 10.08
C SER A 23 52.86 55.69 10.41
N TRP A 24 52.49 55.86 11.68
CA TRP A 24 51.09 55.83 12.08
C TRP A 24 50.39 57.00 11.38
N PRO A 25 49.26 56.77 10.68
CA PRO A 25 48.50 57.82 10.04
C PRO A 25 48.14 58.91 11.05
N LYS A 26 48.15 60.17 10.61
CA LYS A 26 47.72 61.33 11.41
C LYS A 26 46.39 61.03 12.14
N GLY A 27 46.33 61.32 13.43
CA GLY A 27 45.14 61.09 14.27
C GLY A 27 43.91 61.85 13.77
N PHE A 28 42.74 61.30 14.07
CA PHE A 28 41.41 61.79 13.67
C PHE A 28 41.18 63.25 14.11
N SER A 29 40.70 64.13 13.22
CA SER A 29 40.36 65.50 13.61
C SER A 29 39.02 65.59 14.34
N LEU A 30 38.87 66.60 15.20
CA LEU A 30 37.62 66.84 15.95
C LEU A 30 36.42 67.03 15.01
N TRP A 31 36.62 67.72 13.90
CA TRP A 31 35.58 67.99 12.93
C TRP A 31 35.15 66.73 12.16
N GLU A 32 36.09 65.85 11.82
CA GLU A 32 35.75 64.55 11.23
C GLU A 32 34.91 63.72 12.20
N LEU A 33 35.20 63.75 13.50
CA LEU A 33 34.42 63.04 14.51
C LEU A 33 32.97 63.54 14.56
N ILE A 34 32.78 64.85 14.56
CA ILE A 34 31.44 65.47 14.61
C ILE A 34 30.61 65.05 13.39
N ILE A 35 31.20 65.07 12.19
CA ILE A 35 30.50 64.68 10.96
C ILE A 35 30.13 63.19 10.99
N VAL A 36 31.04 62.31 11.42
CA VAL A 36 30.78 60.87 11.52
C VAL A 36 29.64 60.58 12.49
N VAL A 37 29.64 61.20 13.67
CA VAL A 37 28.56 61.02 14.67
C VAL A 37 27.23 61.51 14.14
N ALA A 38 27.20 62.65 13.43
CA ALA A 38 25.98 63.18 12.82
C ALA A 38 25.40 62.22 11.76
N VAL A 39 26.24 61.69 10.87
CA VAL A 39 25.81 60.75 9.82
C VAL A 39 25.29 59.44 10.42
N VAL A 40 26.01 58.86 11.39
CA VAL A 40 25.57 57.63 12.07
C VAL A 40 24.26 57.86 12.83
N GLY A 41 24.08 59.03 13.45
CA GLY A 41 22.84 59.39 14.13
C GLY A 41 21.62 59.42 13.22
N VAL A 42 21.74 60.05 12.03
CA VAL A 42 20.65 60.10 11.04
C VAL A 42 20.34 58.71 10.49
N LEU A 43 21.36 57.91 10.16
CA LEU A 43 21.17 56.53 9.70
C LEU A 43 20.50 55.66 10.76
N ALA A 44 20.91 55.77 12.03
CA ALA A 44 20.32 55.05 13.14
C ALA A 44 18.83 55.41 13.35
N ALA A 45 18.49 56.69 13.24
CA ALA A 45 17.10 57.15 13.38
C ALA A 45 16.15 56.53 12.35
N VAL A 46 16.62 56.27 11.12
CA VAL A 46 15.82 55.63 10.06
C VAL A 46 15.80 54.09 10.20
N THR A 47 16.92 53.49 10.64
CA THR A 47 17.10 52.03 10.62
C THR A 47 16.59 51.33 11.90
N ILE A 48 16.76 51.93 13.08
CA ILE A 48 16.28 51.37 14.36
C ILE A 48 14.78 51.03 14.36
N PRO A 49 13.85 51.89 13.89
CA PRO A 49 12.42 51.56 13.91
C PRO A 49 12.09 50.33 13.06
N GLN A 50 12.82 50.10 11.96
CA GLN A 50 12.65 48.89 11.15
C GLN A 50 13.13 47.64 11.90
N PHE A 51 14.29 47.71 12.56
CA PHE A 51 14.85 46.59 13.31
C PHE A 51 13.96 46.13 14.47
N ALA A 52 13.29 47.06 15.17
CA ALA A 52 12.33 46.73 16.22
C ALA A 52 11.18 45.86 15.69
N SER A 53 10.66 46.17 14.51
CA SER A 53 9.60 45.41 13.85
C SER A 53 10.06 44.02 13.41
N TYR A 54 11.30 43.88 12.95
CA TYR A 54 11.89 42.58 12.61
C TYR A 54 12.05 41.68 13.84
N ARG A 55 12.55 42.20 14.97
CA ARG A 55 12.67 41.44 16.22
C ARG A 55 11.31 40.99 16.77
N GLN A 56 10.30 41.85 16.69
CA GLN A 56 8.94 41.49 17.10
C GLN A 56 8.34 40.39 16.21
N LYS A 57 8.55 40.44 14.89
CA LYS A 57 8.10 39.37 13.97
C LYS A 57 8.80 38.05 14.27
N ALA A 58 10.13 38.07 14.48
CA ALA A 58 10.90 36.88 14.82
C ALA A 58 10.47 36.29 16.18
N ALA A 59 10.18 37.12 17.18
CA ALA A 59 9.72 36.69 18.49
C ALA A 59 8.29 36.11 18.48
N ARG A 60 7.46 36.50 17.50
CA ARG A 60 6.07 36.00 17.34
C ARG A 60 5.97 34.76 16.45
N GLN A 61 7.04 34.35 15.77
CA GLN A 61 7.01 33.13 14.98
C GLN A 61 6.94 31.92 15.92
N PRO A 62 5.85 31.11 15.87
CA PRO A 62 5.76 29.91 16.68
C PRO A 62 6.90 28.96 16.28
N SER A 63 7.38 28.19 17.25
CA SER A 63 8.30 27.09 16.96
C SER A 63 7.63 26.09 16.01
N ILE A 64 8.42 25.32 15.25
CA ILE A 64 7.90 24.27 14.37
C ILE A 64 7.03 23.28 15.15
N LEU A 65 7.41 22.97 16.40
CA LEU A 65 6.63 22.10 17.29
C LEU A 65 5.26 22.71 17.60
N ALA A 66 5.20 23.96 18.06
CA ALA A 66 3.94 24.63 18.37
C ALA A 66 3.07 24.84 17.12
N ALA A 67 3.68 25.10 15.97
CA ALA A 67 2.96 25.19 14.70
C ALA A 67 2.31 23.85 14.33
N VAL A 68 3.03 22.73 14.44
CA VAL A 68 2.46 21.39 14.24
C VAL A 68 1.31 21.12 15.19
N ASP A 69 1.46 21.43 16.48
CA ASP A 69 0.43 21.19 17.49
C ASP A 69 -0.85 21.99 17.17
N SER A 70 -0.68 23.22 16.66
CA SER A 70 -1.82 24.05 16.22
C SER A 70 -2.52 23.50 14.98
N GLU A 71 -1.80 22.85 14.05
CA GLU A 71 -2.41 22.19 12.89
C GLU A 71 -3.10 20.88 13.27
N LEU A 72 -2.52 20.12 14.20
CA LEU A 72 -3.15 18.93 14.78
C LEU A 72 -4.50 19.24 15.45
N ALA A 73 -4.60 20.38 16.12
CA ALA A 73 -5.83 20.81 16.77
C ALA A 73 -6.97 21.14 15.79
N LYS A 74 -6.67 21.38 14.50
CA LYS A 74 -7.68 21.67 13.46
C LYS A 74 -8.22 20.41 12.78
N LEU A 75 -7.66 19.23 13.07
CA LEU A 75 -8.13 17.99 12.46
C LEU A 75 -9.59 17.72 12.82
N GLU A 76 -10.39 17.43 11.80
CA GLU A 76 -11.82 17.16 11.98
C GLU A 76 -12.10 15.66 11.94
N TRP A 77 -13.09 15.21 12.71
CA TRP A 77 -13.53 13.82 12.69
C TRP A 77 -14.57 13.60 11.61
N GLN A 78 -14.21 12.87 10.56
CA GLN A 78 -15.12 12.48 9.49
C GLN A 78 -15.34 10.98 9.43
N GLN A 79 -16.41 10.57 8.74
CA GLN A 79 -16.74 9.17 8.54
C GLN A 79 -15.95 8.61 7.36
N MET A 80 -15.42 7.41 7.53
CA MET A 80 -14.72 6.64 6.51
C MET A 80 -15.33 5.26 6.42
N VAL A 81 -15.41 4.73 5.21
CA VAL A 81 -15.72 3.33 4.94
C VAL A 81 -14.66 2.76 4.01
N TYR A 82 -14.26 1.53 4.24
CA TYR A 82 -13.44 0.79 3.30
C TYR A 82 -14.03 -0.59 3.02
N THR A 83 -13.68 -1.13 1.87
CA THR A 83 -14.04 -2.47 1.41
C THR A 83 -12.81 -3.18 0.88
N ALA A 84 -12.66 -4.45 1.23
CA ALA A 84 -11.56 -5.31 0.80
C ALA A 84 -12.04 -6.76 0.65
N PRO A 85 -11.39 -7.55 -0.20
CA PRO A 85 -11.72 -8.96 -0.34
C PRO A 85 -11.28 -9.75 0.90
N ASP A 86 -12.19 -10.53 1.49
CA ASP A 86 -11.82 -11.49 2.55
C ASP A 86 -11.13 -12.74 1.97
N ARG A 87 -11.46 -13.07 0.71
CA ARG A 87 -10.95 -14.24 -0.02
C ARG A 87 -10.64 -13.89 -1.46
N MET A 88 -9.60 -14.52 -2.01
CA MET A 88 -9.21 -14.40 -3.40
C MET A 88 -8.76 -15.76 -3.96
N GLU A 89 -8.84 -15.89 -5.27
CA GLU A 89 -8.20 -17.00 -5.98
C GLU A 89 -6.81 -16.58 -6.45
N ILE A 90 -5.86 -17.51 -6.45
CA ILE A 90 -4.52 -17.24 -6.97
C ILE A 90 -4.59 -16.70 -8.41
N GLY A 91 -3.90 -15.58 -8.67
CA GLY A 91 -3.90 -14.90 -9.96
C GLY A 91 -5.13 -14.03 -10.26
N SER A 92 -6.20 -14.09 -9.45
CA SER A 92 -7.37 -13.23 -9.63
C SER A 92 -7.10 -11.80 -9.17
N THR A 93 -7.90 -10.87 -9.69
CA THR A 93 -7.82 -9.43 -9.34
C THR A 93 -9.11 -9.01 -8.64
N ALA A 94 -8.95 -8.27 -7.54
CA ALA A 94 -10.03 -7.66 -6.78
C ALA A 94 -9.75 -6.17 -6.60
N THR A 95 -10.75 -5.42 -6.14
CA THR A 95 -10.60 -4.00 -5.82
C THR A 95 -10.68 -3.78 -4.33
N VAL A 96 -9.80 -2.92 -3.81
CA VAL A 96 -9.93 -2.35 -2.47
C VAL A 96 -10.34 -0.89 -2.64
N ASN A 97 -11.40 -0.48 -1.97
CA ASN A 97 -11.89 0.90 -2.05
C ASN A 97 -11.96 1.53 -0.66
N VAL A 98 -11.74 2.84 -0.62
CA VAL A 98 -11.94 3.68 0.57
C VAL A 98 -12.77 4.87 0.14
N ALA A 99 -13.80 5.20 0.93
CA ALA A 99 -14.57 6.43 0.82
C ALA A 99 -14.48 7.21 2.14
N LEU A 100 -14.25 8.51 2.05
CA LEU A 100 -14.05 9.40 3.20
C LEU A 100 -14.84 10.69 3.04
N GLY A 101 -15.56 11.07 4.08
CA GLY A 101 -16.11 12.42 4.23
C GLY A 101 -17.39 12.70 3.45
N GLY A 102 -17.60 13.98 3.12
CA GLY A 102 -18.76 14.44 2.36
C GLY A 102 -20.04 14.65 3.16
N ASN A 103 -19.95 14.84 4.48
CA ASN A 103 -21.13 14.92 5.37
C ASN A 103 -22.09 13.71 5.19
N MET A 104 -21.56 12.57 4.77
CA MET A 104 -22.30 11.33 4.53
C MET A 104 -22.22 10.41 5.74
N THR A 105 -23.23 9.57 5.89
CA THR A 105 -23.29 8.49 6.87
C THR A 105 -22.50 7.27 6.39
N PHE A 106 -22.18 6.33 7.30
CA PHE A 106 -21.51 5.08 6.96
C PHE A 106 -22.29 4.26 5.93
N ALA A 107 -23.62 4.26 6.01
CA ALA A 107 -24.46 3.55 5.06
C ALA A 107 -24.35 4.18 3.66
N GLU A 108 -24.43 5.50 3.56
CA GLU A 108 -24.31 6.22 2.29
C GLU A 108 -22.91 6.06 1.67
N LEU A 109 -21.85 6.15 2.48
CA LEU A 109 -20.49 5.87 2.03
C LEU A 109 -20.32 4.43 1.56
N ALA A 110 -20.95 3.46 2.24
CA ALA A 110 -20.90 2.05 1.84
C ALA A 110 -21.60 1.81 0.49
N LEU A 111 -22.69 2.53 0.19
CA LEU A 111 -23.38 2.46 -1.12
C LEU A 111 -22.46 2.87 -2.28
N LEU A 112 -21.53 3.82 -2.05
CA LEU A 112 -20.54 4.20 -3.06
C LEU A 112 -19.54 3.07 -3.36
N LEU A 113 -19.38 2.11 -2.44
CA LEU A 113 -18.36 1.06 -2.49
C LEU A 113 -18.90 -0.33 -2.86
N GLU A 114 -20.16 -0.44 -3.33
CA GLU A 114 -20.99 -1.67 -3.49
C GLU A 114 -20.37 -2.90 -4.20
N LYS A 115 -19.11 -2.86 -4.66
CA LYS A 115 -18.48 -3.91 -5.48
C LYS A 115 -17.30 -4.65 -4.85
N ALA A 116 -16.92 -4.40 -3.59
CA ALA A 116 -15.61 -4.82 -3.07
C ALA A 116 -15.60 -5.64 -1.76
N GLY A 117 -16.68 -6.33 -1.42
CA GLY A 117 -16.74 -7.16 -0.21
C GLY A 117 -17.41 -6.46 0.96
N LYS A 118 -17.16 -6.93 2.19
CA LYS A 118 -17.79 -6.38 3.39
C LYS A 118 -17.30 -4.95 3.64
N ALA A 119 -18.25 -4.02 3.77
CA ALA A 119 -17.96 -2.64 4.12
C ALA A 119 -17.73 -2.50 5.63
N GLU A 120 -16.63 -1.84 6.00
CA GLU A 120 -16.31 -1.52 7.38
C GLU A 120 -16.14 -0.01 7.54
N GLY A 121 -16.92 0.57 8.47
CA GLY A 121 -16.94 2.00 8.74
C GLY A 121 -16.24 2.38 10.05
N GLN A 122 -15.54 3.50 10.05
CA GLN A 122 -14.96 4.10 11.26
C GLN A 122 -14.82 5.62 11.11
N ARG A 123 -14.79 6.34 12.24
CA ARG A 123 -14.42 7.77 12.24
C ARG A 123 -12.91 7.94 12.22
N VAL A 124 -12.42 8.87 11.42
CA VAL A 124 -10.99 9.20 11.30
C VAL A 124 -10.80 10.71 11.36
N GLN A 125 -9.65 11.14 11.88
CA GLN A 125 -9.24 12.54 11.82
C GLN A 125 -8.73 12.86 10.40
N VAL A 126 -9.16 13.99 9.86
CA VAL A 126 -8.82 14.42 8.50
C VAL A 126 -8.23 15.83 8.49
N ALA A 127 -7.36 16.08 7.52
CA ALA A 127 -6.83 17.39 7.18
C ALA A 127 -7.27 17.77 5.76
N ASP A 128 -6.95 19.01 5.34
CA ASP A 128 -7.22 19.53 3.99
C ASP A 128 -6.68 18.63 2.87
N GLN A 129 -5.58 17.92 3.13
CA GLN A 129 -5.03 16.90 2.25
C GLN A 129 -4.76 15.62 3.01
N MET A 130 -5.13 14.51 2.38
CA MET A 130 -4.87 13.17 2.90
C MET A 130 -4.08 12.37 1.88
N GLU A 131 -3.32 11.42 2.39
CA GLU A 131 -2.70 10.36 1.63
C GLU A 131 -3.30 9.02 2.07
N ALA A 132 -3.82 8.24 1.15
CA ALA A 132 -4.18 6.86 1.41
C ALA A 132 -3.17 5.93 0.74
N ARG A 133 -2.72 4.91 1.48
CA ARG A 133 -1.77 3.91 0.99
C ARG A 133 -2.28 2.51 1.26
N LEU A 134 -2.03 1.62 0.30
CA LEU A 134 -2.27 0.19 0.43
C LEU A 134 -0.98 -0.56 0.12
N THR A 135 -0.57 -1.45 1.03
CA THR A 135 0.67 -2.24 0.89
C THR A 135 0.44 -3.70 1.23
N GLY A 136 1.28 -4.61 0.72
CA GLY A 136 1.16 -6.05 0.97
C GLY A 136 2.16 -6.82 0.10
N SER A 137 2.77 -7.87 0.65
CA SER A 137 3.89 -8.56 -0.02
C SER A 137 3.45 -9.65 -1.00
N GLY A 138 2.40 -10.43 -0.68
CA GLY A 138 1.92 -11.52 -1.54
C GLY A 138 0.85 -11.12 -2.55
N LEU A 139 0.71 -9.82 -2.80
CA LEU A 139 -0.31 -9.22 -3.65
C LEU A 139 0.36 -8.17 -4.54
N ASP A 140 0.00 -8.15 -5.83
CA ASP A 140 0.28 -6.98 -6.69
C ASP A 140 -0.71 -5.88 -6.34
N ILE A 141 -0.24 -4.67 -6.09
CA ILE A 141 -1.11 -3.56 -5.72
C ILE A 141 -0.85 -2.40 -6.68
N VAL A 142 -1.90 -1.94 -7.34
CA VAL A 142 -1.86 -0.82 -8.27
C VAL A 142 -2.91 0.20 -7.86
N ALA A 143 -2.49 1.42 -7.57
CA ALA A 143 -3.41 2.53 -7.31
C ALA A 143 -4.09 2.97 -8.62
N ASN A 144 -5.42 2.98 -8.64
CA ASN A 144 -6.22 3.48 -9.77
C ASN A 144 -6.55 4.98 -9.63
N THR A 145 -6.43 5.50 -8.41
CA THR A 145 -6.70 6.89 -8.04
C THR A 145 -5.43 7.53 -7.47
N PRO A 146 -5.27 8.87 -7.55
CA PRO A 146 -4.19 9.55 -6.84
C PRO A 146 -4.20 9.19 -5.35
N GLU A 147 -3.06 8.77 -4.81
CA GLU A 147 -2.94 8.41 -3.39
C GLU A 147 -3.07 9.64 -2.49
N ILE A 148 -2.59 10.80 -2.96
CA ILE A 148 -2.72 12.09 -2.27
C ILE A 148 -3.88 12.86 -2.89
N GLN A 149 -4.87 13.21 -2.08
CA GLN A 149 -6.05 13.97 -2.53
C GLN A 149 -6.42 15.05 -1.51
N PRO A 150 -6.98 16.19 -1.98
CA PRO A 150 -7.63 17.15 -1.11
C PRO A 150 -8.92 16.53 -0.52
N ILE A 151 -9.25 16.89 0.70
CA ILE A 151 -10.49 16.46 1.36
C ILE A 151 -11.51 17.57 1.32
N SER A 152 -12.74 17.20 0.99
CA SER A 152 -13.88 18.09 1.02
C SER A 152 -14.85 17.68 2.12
N THR A 153 -15.47 18.66 2.76
CA THR A 153 -16.53 18.45 3.77
C THR A 153 -17.90 18.21 3.13
N ILE A 154 -18.06 18.46 1.82
CA ILE A 154 -19.35 18.45 1.11
C ILE A 154 -19.52 17.17 0.27
N GLN A 155 -18.46 16.78 -0.45
CA GLN A 155 -18.39 15.58 -1.28
C GLN A 155 -17.41 14.57 -0.71
N ALA A 156 -17.75 13.28 -0.85
CA ALA A 156 -16.88 12.18 -0.46
C ALA A 156 -15.66 12.09 -1.37
N THR A 157 -14.49 11.85 -0.77
CA THR A 157 -13.25 11.53 -1.47
C THR A 157 -13.08 10.02 -1.52
N SER A 158 -12.62 9.49 -2.65
CA SER A 158 -12.45 8.04 -2.81
C SER A 158 -11.05 7.66 -3.30
N TRP A 159 -10.56 6.54 -2.78
CA TRP A 159 -9.37 5.87 -3.26
C TRP A 159 -9.69 4.45 -3.66
N GLN A 160 -9.04 4.00 -4.74
CA GLN A 160 -9.20 2.67 -5.27
C GLN A 160 -7.83 2.08 -5.63
N TRP A 161 -7.66 0.81 -5.27
CA TRP A 161 -6.55 -0.03 -5.72
C TRP A 161 -7.07 -1.29 -6.38
N GLN A 162 -6.39 -1.72 -7.44
CA GLN A 162 -6.46 -3.10 -7.92
C GLN A 162 -5.44 -3.94 -7.18
N VAL A 163 -5.89 -5.10 -6.71
CA VAL A 163 -5.08 -6.04 -5.95
C VAL A 163 -5.13 -7.39 -6.67
N LYS A 164 -3.98 -7.94 -7.05
CA LYS A 164 -3.86 -9.24 -7.71
C LYS A 164 -3.12 -10.25 -6.83
N ALA A 165 -3.72 -11.41 -6.59
CA ALA A 165 -3.12 -12.44 -5.75
C ALA A 165 -1.90 -13.10 -6.41
N LYS A 166 -0.74 -13.05 -5.75
CA LYS A 166 0.53 -13.68 -6.20
C LYS A 166 0.88 -14.94 -5.42
N ASP A 167 0.59 -14.94 -4.12
CA ASP A 167 0.96 -16.02 -3.21
C ASP A 167 -0.26 -16.63 -2.54
N LEU A 168 -0.23 -17.95 -2.36
CA LEU A 168 -1.29 -18.72 -1.68
C LEU A 168 -1.30 -18.47 -0.16
N GLY A 169 -2.40 -18.85 0.48
CA GLY A 169 -2.56 -18.81 1.92
C GLY A 169 -3.01 -17.45 2.45
N LYS A 170 -2.79 -17.21 3.74
CA LYS A 170 -3.21 -15.97 4.39
C LYS A 170 -2.25 -14.83 4.05
N GLN A 171 -2.71 -13.92 3.22
CA GLN A 171 -2.02 -12.70 2.84
C GLN A 171 -2.50 -11.52 3.69
N LYS A 172 -1.64 -10.51 3.83
CA LYS A 172 -1.92 -9.32 4.65
C LYS A 172 -1.84 -8.06 3.82
N LEU A 173 -2.83 -7.19 4.02
CA LEU A 173 -2.94 -5.88 3.43
C LEU A 173 -2.86 -4.79 4.51
N PHE A 174 -1.87 -3.94 4.30
CA PHE A 174 -1.48 -2.66 4.86
C PHE A 174 -2.34 -1.46 4.45
N LEU A 175 -3.55 -1.24 4.98
CA LEU A 175 -4.30 0.00 4.67
C LEU A 175 -3.98 1.10 5.68
N SER A 176 -3.57 2.28 5.20
CA SER A 176 -3.33 3.46 6.05
C SER A 176 -3.85 4.74 5.41
N LEU A 177 -4.41 5.64 6.24
CA LEU A 177 -4.66 7.03 5.87
C LEU A 177 -3.80 7.96 6.71
N ASN A 178 -3.18 8.93 6.04
CA ASN A 178 -2.31 9.91 6.63
C ASN A 178 -2.82 11.32 6.35
N ALA A 179 -2.94 12.14 7.39
CA ALA A 179 -3.16 13.57 7.28
C ALA A 179 -1.86 14.28 6.90
N LEU A 180 -1.91 15.10 5.85
CA LEU A 180 -0.78 15.91 5.39
C LEU A 180 -0.95 17.34 5.89
N LEU A 181 -0.19 17.69 6.93
CA LEU A 181 -0.21 19.02 7.53
C LEU A 181 0.83 19.94 6.89
N SER A 182 0.42 21.16 6.54
CA SER A 182 1.32 22.21 6.08
C SER A 182 1.78 23.04 7.28
N VAL A 183 3.07 23.06 7.57
CA VAL A 183 3.61 23.75 8.75
C VAL A 183 4.20 25.11 8.34
N GLY A 184 3.62 26.20 8.86
CA GLY A 184 4.22 27.54 8.78
C GLY A 184 4.38 28.13 7.37
N GLY A 185 3.49 27.76 6.43
CA GLY A 185 3.53 28.26 5.04
C GLY A 185 4.70 27.76 4.20
N GLN A 186 5.46 26.76 4.68
CA GLN A 186 6.53 26.11 3.92
C GLN A 186 6.10 24.76 3.35
N SER A 187 6.77 24.35 2.26
CA SER A 187 6.48 23.11 1.50
C SER A 187 6.73 21.80 2.28
N THR A 188 7.22 21.87 3.51
CA THR A 188 7.49 20.68 4.33
C THR A 188 6.17 20.17 4.90
N LYS A 189 5.59 19.18 4.22
CA LYS A 189 4.38 18.48 4.69
C LYS A 189 4.75 17.48 5.77
N LYS A 190 4.14 17.61 6.96
CA LYS A 190 4.21 16.57 8.00
C LYS A 190 3.10 15.56 7.76
N SER A 191 3.46 14.29 7.61
CA SER A 191 2.50 13.19 7.49
C SER A 191 2.20 12.62 8.87
N ILE A 192 0.91 12.52 9.21
CA ILE A 192 0.43 11.96 10.47
C ILE A 192 -0.58 10.87 10.17
N ARG A 193 -0.27 9.64 10.56
CA ARG A 193 -1.15 8.49 10.36
C ARG A 193 -2.37 8.60 11.27
N THR A 194 -3.55 8.81 10.69
CA THR A 194 -4.82 8.93 11.43
C THR A 194 -5.63 7.65 11.42
N PHE A 195 -5.31 6.72 10.51
CA PHE A 195 -5.92 5.40 10.45
C PHE A 195 -4.92 4.34 9.98
N GLN A 196 -5.03 3.14 10.54
CA GLN A 196 -4.38 1.95 10.02
C GLN A 196 -5.23 0.71 10.26
N ARG A 197 -5.21 -0.20 9.29
CA ARG A 197 -5.84 -1.51 9.41
C ARG A 197 -4.99 -2.65 8.83
N GLU A 198 -4.84 -3.66 9.68
CA GLU A 198 -4.57 -5.07 9.38
C GLU A 198 -5.69 -5.76 8.58
N ILE A 199 -5.62 -5.90 7.25
CA ILE A 199 -6.61 -6.67 6.50
C ILE A 199 -6.03 -8.05 6.15
N SER A 200 -6.71 -9.13 6.53
CA SER A 200 -6.30 -10.50 6.19
C SER A 200 -7.10 -11.01 5.00
N VAL A 201 -6.41 -11.44 3.95
CA VAL A 201 -7.00 -11.99 2.73
C VAL A 201 -6.60 -13.45 2.60
N GLU A 202 -7.56 -14.36 2.51
CA GLU A 202 -7.30 -15.78 2.29
C GLU A 202 -7.21 -16.06 0.79
N VAL A 203 -6.01 -16.37 0.29
CA VAL A 203 -5.79 -16.72 -1.12
C VAL A 203 -5.82 -18.24 -1.27
N THR A 204 -6.83 -18.75 -1.96
CA THR A 204 -6.98 -20.17 -2.24
C THR A 204 -6.55 -20.51 -3.65
N SER A 205 -6.13 -21.76 -3.86
CA SER A 205 -5.98 -22.29 -5.22
C SER A 205 -7.35 -22.40 -5.88
N ILE A 206 -7.36 -22.47 -7.21
CA ILE A 206 -8.50 -22.91 -8.00
C ILE A 206 -9.01 -24.21 -7.39
N SER A 207 -10.14 -24.16 -6.70
CA SER A 207 -10.99 -25.33 -6.52
C SER A 207 -11.56 -25.62 -7.89
N GLY A 208 -10.80 -26.37 -8.69
CA GLY A 208 -11.17 -26.77 -10.04
C GLY A 208 -12.44 -27.58 -9.99
N THR A 209 -13.58 -26.92 -10.13
CA THR A 209 -14.85 -27.57 -10.42
C THR A 209 -15.08 -27.51 -11.92
N TRP A 210 -14.60 -28.55 -12.62
CA TRP A 210 -15.22 -29.18 -13.80
C TRP A 210 -15.73 -28.35 -15.00
N ALA A 211 -15.48 -27.03 -15.10
CA ALA A 211 -15.96 -26.22 -16.23
C ALA A 211 -15.31 -26.58 -17.58
N PHE A 212 -14.14 -27.24 -17.56
CA PHE A 212 -13.50 -27.76 -18.77
C PHE A 212 -14.03 -29.15 -19.19
N ALA A 213 -14.63 -29.90 -18.24
CA ALA A 213 -15.15 -31.23 -18.51
C ALA A 213 -16.47 -31.17 -19.30
N GLU A 214 -17.32 -30.16 -19.11
CA GLU A 214 -18.59 -30.04 -19.85
C GLU A 214 -18.40 -29.87 -21.36
N ARG A 215 -17.29 -29.25 -21.80
CA ARG A 215 -17.06 -29.03 -23.24
C ARG A 215 -16.71 -30.30 -24.01
N TYR A 216 -16.22 -31.34 -23.32
CA TYR A 216 -15.82 -32.61 -23.95
C TYR A 216 -16.52 -33.85 -23.40
N TRP A 217 -17.27 -33.75 -22.29
CA TRP A 217 -18.04 -34.88 -21.75
C TRP A 217 -19.09 -35.38 -22.74
N THR A 218 -19.74 -34.48 -23.50
CA THR A 218 -20.70 -34.84 -24.55
C THR A 218 -20.04 -35.62 -25.69
N TYR A 219 -18.83 -35.23 -26.09
CA TYR A 219 -18.07 -35.92 -27.14
C TYR A 219 -17.52 -37.27 -26.65
N LEU A 220 -17.04 -37.34 -25.41
CA LEU A 220 -16.67 -38.60 -24.78
C LEU A 220 -17.87 -39.54 -24.67
N ALA A 221 -19.04 -39.06 -24.24
CA ALA A 221 -20.28 -39.84 -24.19
C ALA A 221 -20.72 -40.34 -25.59
N LEU A 222 -20.57 -39.53 -26.65
CA LEU A 222 -20.84 -39.95 -28.03
C LEU A 222 -19.84 -41.00 -28.54
N VAL A 223 -18.55 -40.88 -28.21
CA VAL A 223 -17.54 -41.89 -28.57
C VAL A 223 -17.77 -43.19 -27.80
N PHE A 224 -18.10 -43.11 -26.50
CA PHE A 224 -18.44 -44.29 -25.70
C PHE A 224 -19.72 -44.98 -26.20
N THR A 225 -20.78 -44.24 -26.56
CA THR A 225 -21.99 -44.84 -27.15
C THR A 225 -21.73 -45.46 -28.52
N ALA A 226 -20.97 -44.80 -29.39
CA ALA A 226 -20.63 -45.29 -30.72
C ALA A 226 -19.76 -46.55 -30.70
N ILE A 227 -18.95 -46.79 -29.65
CA ILE A 227 -18.10 -47.97 -29.54
C ILE A 227 -18.76 -49.08 -28.72
N ILE A 228 -19.38 -48.74 -27.58
CA ILE A 228 -19.92 -49.74 -26.64
C ILE A 228 -21.14 -50.44 -27.22
N ILE A 229 -22.05 -49.74 -27.91
CA ILE A 229 -23.26 -50.35 -28.47
C ILE A 229 -22.93 -51.42 -29.53
N PRO A 230 -22.12 -51.15 -30.58
CA PRO A 230 -21.79 -52.16 -31.57
C PRO A 230 -20.92 -53.29 -31.01
N VAL A 231 -20.02 -53.02 -30.05
CA VAL A 231 -19.23 -54.07 -29.39
C VAL A 231 -20.13 -54.97 -28.53
N SER A 232 -21.05 -54.40 -27.76
CA SER A 232 -22.00 -55.16 -26.94
C SER A 232 -22.95 -56.02 -27.79
N VAL A 233 -23.47 -55.46 -28.89
CA VAL A 233 -24.31 -56.19 -29.85
C VAL A 233 -23.52 -57.30 -30.56
N SER A 234 -22.29 -57.04 -30.98
CA SER A 234 -21.40 -58.03 -31.60
C SER A 234 -21.05 -59.17 -30.63
N LEU A 235 -20.78 -58.83 -29.36
CA LEU A 235 -20.47 -59.81 -28.32
C LEU A 235 -21.67 -60.69 -27.98
N LEU A 236 -22.86 -60.10 -27.82
CA LEU A 236 -24.12 -60.83 -27.63
C LEU A 236 -24.43 -61.73 -28.83
N LYS A 237 -24.22 -61.26 -30.06
CA LYS A 237 -24.44 -62.04 -31.29
C LYS A 237 -23.43 -63.19 -31.43
N ARG A 238 -22.19 -63.02 -30.95
CA ARG A 238 -21.19 -64.10 -30.88
C ARG A 238 -21.53 -65.15 -29.83
N LEU A 239 -22.12 -64.76 -28.71
CA LEU A 239 -22.55 -65.69 -27.67
C LEU A 239 -23.80 -66.49 -28.09
N ASN A 240 -24.78 -65.87 -28.74
CA ASN A 240 -25.96 -66.60 -29.25
C ASN A 240 -25.64 -67.56 -30.40
N ARG A 241 -24.68 -67.22 -31.29
CA ARG A 241 -24.28 -68.13 -32.39
C ARG A 241 -23.58 -69.40 -31.93
N ARG A 242 -23.05 -69.43 -30.70
CA ARG A 242 -22.53 -70.67 -30.09
C ARG A 242 -23.63 -71.62 -29.62
N SER A 243 -24.87 -71.13 -29.43
CA SER A 243 -25.99 -71.98 -29.01
C SER A 243 -26.70 -72.69 -30.18
N GLU A 244 -26.45 -72.31 -31.44
CA GLU A 244 -27.12 -72.91 -32.62
C GLU A 244 -26.20 -73.79 -33.47
N ALA A 245 -24.91 -73.90 -33.15
CA ALA A 245 -23.96 -74.75 -33.87
C ALA A 245 -23.80 -76.14 -33.22
N ASN A 246 -24.88 -76.90 -33.06
CA ASN A 246 -24.82 -78.37 -33.03
C ASN A 246 -26.19 -79.01 -33.37
N PRO A 247 -26.36 -79.49 -34.61
CA PRO A 247 -27.24 -80.63 -34.85
C PRO A 247 -26.49 -81.71 -35.64
N GLN A 248 -25.74 -82.57 -34.95
CA GLN A 248 -25.35 -83.86 -35.53
C GLN A 248 -26.46 -84.92 -35.32
N LYS A 249 -27.04 -85.26 -36.47
CA LYS A 249 -27.92 -86.40 -36.79
C LYS A 249 -27.36 -87.74 -36.32
N MET A 250 -28.23 -88.67 -35.90
CA MET A 250 -28.02 -90.11 -36.12
C MET A 250 -29.31 -90.78 -36.64
N PRO A 251 -29.21 -91.78 -37.55
CA PRO A 251 -30.31 -92.19 -38.43
C PRO A 251 -31.27 -93.24 -37.85
N LYS A 252 -32.51 -93.22 -38.37
CA LYS A 252 -33.59 -94.18 -38.14
C LYS A 252 -33.14 -95.61 -38.46
N ARG A 253 -33.31 -96.54 -37.51
CA ARG A 253 -33.18 -97.98 -37.75
C ARG A 253 -34.54 -98.59 -38.10
N THR A 254 -34.48 -99.34 -39.19
CA THR A 254 -35.52 -100.04 -39.95
C THR A 254 -36.35 -101.03 -39.14
N VAL A 255 -37.64 -101.07 -39.45
CA VAL A 255 -38.64 -102.04 -38.99
C VAL A 255 -38.36 -103.43 -39.58
N LEU A 256 -38.33 -104.47 -38.75
CA LEU A 256 -38.42 -105.87 -39.18
C LEU A 256 -39.52 -106.59 -38.40
N ARG A 257 -40.40 -107.24 -39.17
CA ARG A 257 -41.69 -107.87 -38.84
C ARG A 257 -41.63 -108.92 -37.72
N ALA A 258 -42.77 -109.02 -37.02
CA ALA A 258 -43.16 -110.16 -36.19
C ALA A 258 -43.44 -111.44 -37.01
N PRO A 259 -43.46 -112.60 -36.33
CA PRO A 259 -44.67 -113.43 -36.41
C PRO A 259 -45.12 -114.04 -35.06
N ARG A 260 -46.42 -113.83 -34.78
CA ARG A 260 -47.48 -114.78 -34.36
C ARG A 260 -47.19 -115.93 -33.36
N LYS A 261 -47.86 -115.80 -32.20
CA LYS A 261 -48.62 -116.80 -31.38
C LYS A 261 -48.03 -118.20 -31.11
N ARG A 262 -48.09 -118.62 -29.82
CA ARG A 262 -49.13 -119.56 -29.32
C ARG A 262 -49.18 -119.64 -27.79
N ARG A 263 -50.42 -119.73 -27.29
CA ARG A 263 -50.83 -120.16 -25.94
C ARG A 263 -50.33 -121.58 -25.62
N ARG A 264 -50.05 -121.83 -24.35
CA ARG A 264 -50.88 -122.70 -23.50
C ARG A 264 -50.98 -122.09 -22.11
#